data_AF-T1DCA2-F1
#
_entry.id   AF-T1DCA2-F1
#
_cell.length_a   1.000
_cell.length_b   1.000
_cell.length_c   1.000
_cell.angle_alpha   90.00
_cell.angle_beta   90.00
_cell.angle_gamma   90.00
#
_symmetry.space_group_name_H-M   'P 1'
#
loop_
_entity.id
_entity.type
_entity.pdbx_description
1 polymer ?
#
loop_
_entity_poly.entity_id
_entity_poly.type
_entity_poly.pdbx_seq_one_letter_code
_entity_poly.pdbx_strand_id
1 'polypeptide(L)'
;MSAPATPVLDLTIEELLAIVEHTRDGAIGPEQYAKLRAAIHTLALLHDELQSKKTSIQRLKQMLFGARTERTQDVLGEQSITADGDGSNPTNAATREKKEPSEPATGSKPRKGHGRNGVADYPGAAKIEVGHPALKHGDRCPGCCHGKVYPLEPAVQVRFCGVAPLQATVYERSRLRCALCGEVFTAPSLPGVGEEKYDESVPAVVGLMHYGAGLPFNQIEKLQGN
;
A
#
# COMPACT_ATOMS: atom_id res chain seq x y z
N MET A 1 -12.50 -28.09 -1.79
CA MET A 1 -13.61 -28.37 -0.86
C MET A 1 -14.42 -27.09 -0.78
N SER A 2 -15.67 -27.13 -1.24
CA SER A 2 -16.56 -25.97 -1.28
C SER A 2 -16.81 -25.50 0.15
N ALA A 3 -16.50 -24.23 0.45
CA ALA A 3 -16.79 -23.66 1.75
C ALA A 3 -18.32 -23.64 1.92
N PRO A 4 -18.87 -24.21 3.02
CA PRO A 4 -20.30 -24.12 3.25
C PRO A 4 -20.66 -22.63 3.38
N ALA A 5 -21.69 -22.21 2.66
CA ALA A 5 -22.25 -20.86 2.80
C ALA A 5 -22.77 -20.73 4.23
N THR A 6 -21.96 -20.14 5.11
CA THR A 6 -22.40 -19.77 6.45
C THR A 6 -23.36 -18.60 6.32
N PRO A 7 -24.63 -18.74 6.74
CA PRO A 7 -25.54 -17.60 6.79
C PRO A 7 -24.91 -16.55 7.70
N VAL A 8 -24.82 -15.32 7.20
CA VAL A 8 -24.38 -14.18 8.01
C VAL A 8 -25.36 -14.06 9.17
N LEU A 9 -24.87 -14.26 10.38
CA LEU A 9 -25.66 -14.15 11.59
C LEU A 9 -25.67 -12.68 12.01
N ASP A 10 -26.73 -11.96 11.65
CA ASP A 10 -27.05 -10.65 12.22
C ASP A 10 -27.59 -10.88 13.65
N LEU A 11 -26.68 -11.17 14.59
CA LEU A 11 -26.99 -11.35 16.00
C LEU A 11 -26.27 -10.27 16.81
N THR A 12 -27.04 -9.46 17.52
CA THR A 12 -26.50 -8.46 18.44
C THR A 12 -26.11 -9.11 19.77
N ILE A 13 -25.08 -8.57 20.42
CA ILE A 13 -24.63 -9.05 21.74
C ILE A 13 -25.76 -8.90 22.78
N GLU A 14 -26.58 -7.86 22.64
CA GLU A 14 -27.72 -7.57 23.51
C GLU A 14 -28.79 -8.66 23.43
N GLU A 15 -29.11 -9.17 22.24
CA GLU A 15 -30.04 -10.29 22.07
C GLU A 15 -29.53 -11.59 22.70
N LEU A 16 -28.23 -11.88 22.58
CA LEU A 16 -27.64 -13.07 23.17
C LEU A 16 -27.64 -13.00 24.71
N LEU A 17 -27.33 -11.83 25.28
CA LEU A 17 -27.39 -11.61 26.72
C LEU A 17 -28.82 -11.68 27.25
N ALA A 18 -29.80 -11.15 26.51
CA ALA A 18 -31.22 -11.25 26.87
C ALA A 18 -31.70 -12.71 26.90
N ILE A 19 -31.25 -13.54 25.96
CA ILE A 19 -31.56 -14.98 25.96
C ILE A 19 -30.93 -15.66 27.20
N VAL A 20 -29.67 -15.35 27.52
CA VAL A 20 -28.99 -15.91 28.71
C VAL A 20 -29.69 -15.52 30.01
N GLU A 21 -30.12 -14.27 30.16
CA GLU A 21 -30.90 -13.85 31.33
C GLU A 21 -32.26 -14.54 31.40
N HIS A 22 -32.95 -14.72 30.27
CA HIS A 22 -34.23 -15.45 30.23
C HIS A 22 -34.10 -16.92 30.64
N THR A 23 -32.94 -17.55 30.42
CA THR A 23 -32.70 -18.94 30.85
C THR A 23 -32.63 -19.12 32.37
N ARG A 24 -32.46 -18.03 33.14
CA ARG A 24 -32.50 -18.07 34.60
C ARG A 24 -33.92 -18.26 35.15
N ASP A 25 -34.90 -17.73 34.43
CA ASP A 25 -36.29 -17.62 34.89
C ASP A 25 -37.25 -18.61 34.20
N GLY A 26 -36.81 -19.31 33.15
CA GLY A 26 -37.66 -20.25 32.41
C GLY A 26 -36.96 -21.12 31.37
N ALA A 27 -37.73 -22.00 30.73
CA ALA A 27 -37.25 -22.88 29.67
C ALA A 27 -37.04 -22.11 28.35
N ILE A 28 -35.94 -22.41 27.65
CA ILE A 28 -35.56 -21.76 26.40
C ILE A 28 -36.55 -22.13 25.30
N GLY A 29 -37.15 -21.12 24.66
CA GLY A 29 -38.00 -21.32 23.49
C GLY A 29 -37.23 -21.87 22.28
N PRO A 30 -37.89 -22.55 21.33
CA PRO A 30 -37.22 -23.20 20.19
C PRO A 30 -36.43 -22.22 19.30
N GLU A 31 -36.90 -20.98 19.17
CA GLU A 31 -36.22 -19.92 18.39
C GLU A 31 -34.94 -19.42 19.08
N GLN A 32 -35.01 -19.21 20.41
CA GLN A 32 -33.87 -18.80 21.21
C GLN A 32 -32.78 -19.88 21.23
N TYR A 33 -33.20 -21.14 21.30
CA TYR A 33 -32.30 -22.30 21.19
C TYR A 33 -31.59 -22.36 19.83
N ALA A 34 -32.32 -22.12 18.74
CA ALA A 34 -31.74 -22.08 17.39
C ALA A 34 -30.69 -20.96 17.25
N LYS A 35 -30.98 -19.76 17.77
CA LYS A 35 -30.05 -18.62 17.78
C LYS A 35 -28.78 -18.92 18.60
N LEU A 36 -28.92 -19.45 19.82
CA LEU A 36 -27.79 -19.84 20.66
C LEU A 36 -26.95 -20.94 20.01
N ARG A 37 -27.59 -21.95 19.42
CA ARG A 37 -26.90 -23.03 18.72
C ARG A 37 -26.08 -22.51 17.54
N ALA A 38 -26.64 -21.58 16.75
CA ALA A 38 -25.93 -20.96 15.63
C ALA A 38 -24.73 -20.09 16.10
N ALA A 39 -24.89 -19.35 17.19
CA ALA A 39 -23.81 -18.56 17.78
C ALA A 39 -22.65 -19.45 18.28
N ILE A 40 -22.96 -20.52 19.02
CA ILE A 40 -21.95 -21.47 19.54
C ILE A 40 -21.22 -22.17 18.40
N HIS A 41 -21.95 -22.60 17.35
CA HIS A 41 -21.34 -23.22 16.19
C HIS A 41 -20.36 -22.28 15.46
N THR A 42 -20.74 -21.00 15.36
CA THR A 42 -19.87 -19.97 14.76
C THR A 42 -18.61 -19.72 15.59
N LEU A 43 -18.72 -19.69 16.92
CA LEU A 43 -17.56 -19.58 17.82
C LEU A 43 -16.62 -20.78 17.69
N ALA A 44 -17.16 -22.00 17.59
CA ALA A 44 -16.36 -23.20 17.39
C ALA A 44 -15.58 -23.15 16.06
N LEU A 45 -16.22 -22.71 14.97
CA LEU A 45 -15.56 -22.53 13.67
C LEU A 45 -14.46 -21.47 13.71
N LEU A 46 -14.69 -20.34 14.37
CA LEU A 46 -13.67 -19.30 14.54
C LEU A 46 -12.46 -19.80 15.32
N HIS A 47 -12.70 -20.58 16.37
CA HIS A 47 -11.64 -21.14 17.19
C HIS A 47 -10.75 -22.10 16.38
N ASP A 48 -11.34 -22.99 15.58
CA ASP A 48 -10.61 -23.93 14.73
C ASP A 48 -9.78 -23.22 13.64
N GLU A 49 -10.39 -22.23 12.97
CA GLU A 49 -9.70 -21.44 11.94
C GLU A 49 -8.56 -20.60 12.53
N LEU A 50 -8.68 -20.05 13.74
CA LEU A 50 -7.60 -19.33 14.42
C LEU A 50 -6.47 -20.25 14.90
N GLN A 51 -6.77 -21.48 15.31
CA GLN A 51 -5.74 -22.48 15.66
C GLN A 51 -4.97 -22.96 14.43
N SER A 52 -5.64 -23.06 13.28
CA SER A 52 -4.97 -23.29 12.01
C SER A 52 -4.14 -22.06 11.63
N LYS A 53 -2.82 -22.09 11.84
CA LYS A 53 -1.87 -20.95 11.66
C LYS A 53 -1.76 -20.38 10.21
N LYS A 54 -2.76 -20.59 9.36
CA LYS A 54 -2.80 -20.26 7.92
C LYS A 54 -3.96 -19.33 7.54
N THR A 55 -4.72 -18.80 8.50
CA THR A 55 -5.90 -17.97 8.21
C THR A 55 -5.56 -16.48 8.16
N SER A 56 -6.09 -15.78 7.17
CA SER A 56 -5.91 -14.33 7.02
C SER A 56 -7.10 -13.58 7.61
N ILE A 57 -6.85 -12.35 8.08
CA ILE A 57 -7.91 -11.45 8.60
C ILE A 57 -9.02 -11.23 7.56
N GLN A 58 -8.67 -11.24 6.27
CA GLN A 58 -9.62 -11.09 5.17
C GLN A 58 -10.58 -12.29 5.07
N ARG A 59 -10.08 -13.52 5.23
CA ARG A 59 -10.89 -14.75 5.23
C ARG A 59 -11.85 -14.77 6.43
N LEU A 60 -11.38 -14.38 7.62
CA LEU A 60 -12.24 -14.26 8.81
C LEU A 60 -13.38 -13.25 8.60
N LYS A 61 -13.07 -12.10 8.00
CA LYS A 61 -14.09 -11.09 7.65
C LYS A 61 -15.11 -11.62 6.65
N GLN A 62 -14.70 -12.41 5.67
CA GLN A 62 -15.60 -13.03 4.69
C GLN A 62 -16.50 -14.10 5.32
N MET A 63 -15.99 -14.88 6.27
CA MET A 63 -16.78 -15.88 6.99
C MET A 63 -17.84 -15.25 7.90
N LEU A 64 -17.51 -14.14 8.56
CA LEU A 64 -18.40 -13.49 9.53
C LEU A 64 -19.41 -12.53 8.90
N PHE A 65 -18.98 -11.78 7.88
CA PHE A 65 -19.79 -10.69 7.30
C PHE A 65 -20.16 -10.93 5.84
N GLY A 66 -19.85 -12.12 5.32
CA GLY A 66 -20.00 -12.44 3.90
C GLY A 66 -18.91 -11.83 3.03
N ALA A 67 -18.83 -12.28 1.77
CA ALA A 67 -17.94 -11.69 0.79
C ALA A 67 -18.36 -10.24 0.50
N ARG A 68 -17.46 -9.28 0.73
CA ARG A 68 -17.67 -7.89 0.28
C ARG A 68 -17.53 -7.86 -1.24
N THR A 69 -18.66 -7.63 -1.91
CA THR A 69 -18.83 -7.41 -3.35
C THR A 69 -18.47 -8.61 -4.24
N GLU A 70 -19.48 -9.15 -4.91
CA GLU A 70 -19.29 -10.05 -6.04
C GLU A 70 -18.69 -9.26 -7.20
N ARG A 71 -17.55 -9.71 -7.74
CA ARG A 71 -17.04 -9.15 -9.00
C ARG A 71 -17.80 -9.81 -10.13
N THR A 72 -18.25 -9.03 -11.11
CA THR A 72 -19.05 -9.48 -12.26
C THR A 72 -18.45 -10.68 -12.99
N GLN A 73 -17.11 -10.78 -13.02
CA GLN A 73 -16.37 -11.91 -13.60
C GLN A 73 -16.56 -13.25 -12.85
N ASP A 74 -16.79 -13.21 -11.53
CA ASP A 74 -16.94 -14.41 -10.69
C ASP A 74 -18.39 -14.91 -10.70
N VAL A 75 -19.34 -14.05 -11.09
CA VAL A 75 -20.78 -14.37 -11.21
C VAL A 75 -21.12 -14.87 -12.61
N LEU A 76 -20.55 -14.27 -13.65
CA LEU A 76 -20.93 -14.58 -15.03
C LEU A 76 -20.21 -15.81 -15.61
N GLY A 77 -19.09 -16.24 -15.02
CA GLY A 77 -18.25 -17.29 -15.61
C GLY A 77 -17.81 -16.94 -17.03
N GLU A 78 -16.90 -17.72 -17.62
CA GLU A 78 -16.45 -17.53 -19.01
C GLU A 78 -17.52 -18.01 -20.02
N GLN A 79 -18.78 -17.62 -19.85
CA GLN A 79 -19.87 -17.99 -20.75
C GLN A 79 -20.73 -16.79 -21.08
N SER A 80 -20.25 -15.97 -22.02
CA SER A 80 -21.06 -15.37 -23.09
C SER A 80 -20.27 -14.28 -23.82
N ILE A 81 -19.52 -14.63 -24.87
CA ILE A 81 -19.61 -13.96 -26.18
C ILE A 81 -19.16 -14.96 -27.27
N THR A 82 -20.11 -15.74 -27.80
CA THR A 82 -20.01 -16.31 -29.15
C THR A 82 -21.20 -15.78 -29.94
N ALA A 83 -20.96 -14.72 -30.72
CA ALA A 83 -21.74 -14.32 -31.89
C ALA A 83 -21.02 -13.15 -32.60
N ASP A 84 -20.06 -13.55 -33.44
CA ASP A 84 -19.66 -13.03 -34.74
C ASP A 84 -19.88 -11.54 -35.11
N GLY A 85 -18.74 -10.89 -35.37
CA GLY A 85 -18.57 -9.64 -36.11
C GLY A 85 -17.14 -9.58 -36.66
N ASP A 86 -17.01 -10.03 -37.90
CA ASP A 86 -15.86 -10.17 -38.81
C ASP A 86 -14.71 -9.13 -38.71
N GLY A 87 -13.46 -9.58 -38.89
CA GLY A 87 -12.31 -8.68 -39.05
C GLY A 87 -10.90 -9.19 -38.67
N SER A 88 -10.41 -10.26 -39.30
CA SER A 88 -8.98 -10.54 -39.60
C SER A 88 -7.92 -10.68 -38.47
N ASN A 89 -7.62 -11.95 -38.14
CA ASN A 89 -6.31 -12.65 -38.20
C ASN A 89 -5.15 -12.37 -37.18
N PRO A 90 -4.19 -13.31 -36.99
CA PRO A 90 -3.94 -13.99 -35.72
C PRO A 90 -2.49 -13.71 -35.22
N THR A 91 -2.03 -14.09 -34.03
CA THR A 91 -1.60 -15.45 -33.66
C THR A 91 -0.89 -15.29 -32.31
N ASN A 92 -1.25 -16.07 -31.30
CA ASN A 92 -0.29 -16.66 -30.35
C ASN A 92 -1.05 -17.64 -29.45
N ALA A 93 -1.20 -18.84 -29.98
CA ALA A 93 -1.46 -20.03 -29.17
C ALA A 93 -0.22 -20.31 -28.33
N ALA A 94 -0.39 -20.36 -27.00
CA ALA A 94 0.52 -21.07 -26.11
C ALA A 94 -0.31 -21.89 -25.14
N THR A 95 -0.52 -23.14 -25.56
CA THR A 95 -1.06 -24.27 -24.83
C THR A 95 -0.50 -24.34 -23.40
N ARG A 96 -1.38 -24.30 -22.40
CA ARG A 96 -1.02 -24.55 -20.99
C ARG A 96 -1.28 -26.01 -20.66
N GLU A 97 -0.28 -26.86 -20.90
CA GLU A 97 -0.25 -28.20 -20.33
C GLU A 97 -0.01 -28.12 -18.81
N LYS A 98 -0.80 -28.90 -18.08
CA LYS A 98 -0.69 -29.12 -16.64
C LYS A 98 0.69 -29.68 -16.30
N LYS A 99 1.35 -29.11 -15.28
CA LYS A 99 2.42 -29.81 -14.57
C LYS A 99 2.20 -29.73 -13.06
N GLU A 100 2.15 -30.92 -12.48
CA GLU A 100 2.04 -31.23 -11.06
C GLU A 100 3.23 -30.69 -10.23
N PRO A 101 3.09 -30.64 -8.89
CA PRO A 101 3.96 -29.87 -8.02
C PRO A 101 5.29 -30.57 -7.77
N SER A 102 6.40 -29.85 -7.95
CA SER A 102 7.70 -30.20 -7.38
C SER A 102 8.25 -29.05 -6.54
N GLU A 103 9.04 -29.44 -5.55
CA GLU A 103 9.59 -28.75 -4.36
C GLU A 103 10.27 -27.39 -4.58
N PRO A 104 10.50 -26.60 -3.49
CA PRO A 104 10.67 -25.15 -3.60
C PRO A 104 12.07 -24.78 -4.08
N ALA A 105 12.17 -24.28 -5.30
CA ALA A 105 13.34 -23.57 -5.78
C ALA A 105 13.47 -22.24 -5.02
N THR A 106 14.48 -22.18 -4.15
CA THR A 106 14.98 -20.95 -3.54
C THR A 106 15.43 -19.97 -4.63
N GLY A 107 14.84 -18.77 -4.66
CA GLY A 107 15.30 -17.68 -5.51
C GLY A 107 14.21 -17.00 -6.34
N SER A 108 13.04 -16.70 -5.76
CA SER A 108 12.14 -15.74 -6.40
C SER A 108 12.80 -14.36 -6.35
N LYS A 109 13.09 -13.77 -7.52
CA LYS A 109 13.48 -12.35 -7.62
C LYS A 109 12.48 -11.51 -6.83
N PRO A 110 12.93 -10.54 -6.02
CA PRO A 110 12.01 -9.68 -5.28
C PRO A 110 11.04 -9.04 -6.27
N ARG A 111 9.75 -9.08 -5.94
CA ARG A 111 8.70 -8.46 -6.74
C ARG A 111 9.06 -6.98 -6.89
N LYS A 112 9.06 -6.48 -8.14
CA LYS A 112 9.35 -5.07 -8.45
C LYS A 112 8.44 -4.18 -7.57
N GLY A 113 9.05 -3.38 -6.70
CA GLY A 113 8.34 -2.60 -5.70
C GLY A 113 7.44 -1.53 -6.32
N HIS A 114 6.31 -1.25 -5.68
CA HIS A 114 5.38 -0.20 -6.08
C HIS A 114 5.87 1.18 -5.60
N GLY A 115 6.55 1.92 -6.47
CA GLY A 115 6.66 3.40 -6.45
C GLY A 115 7.40 4.08 -5.30
N ARG A 116 7.93 3.33 -4.32
CA ARG A 116 8.71 3.88 -3.19
C ARG A 116 10.20 3.83 -3.49
N ASN A 117 10.61 4.60 -4.47
CA ASN A 117 12.01 4.80 -4.78
C ASN A 117 12.60 5.82 -3.80
N GLY A 118 13.64 5.40 -3.09
CA GLY A 118 14.46 6.24 -2.21
C GLY A 118 15.49 7.04 -3.00
N VAL A 119 16.31 7.82 -2.30
CA VAL A 119 17.34 8.68 -2.89
C VAL A 119 18.39 7.86 -3.65
N ALA A 120 18.75 6.68 -3.13
CA ALA A 120 19.73 5.79 -3.74
C ALA A 120 19.30 5.26 -5.11
N ASP A 121 18.01 5.31 -5.44
CA ASP A 121 17.47 4.89 -6.74
C ASP A 121 17.67 5.96 -7.83
N TYR A 122 18.21 7.13 -7.49
CA TYR A 122 18.47 8.24 -8.42
C TYR A 122 19.94 8.66 -8.41
N PRO A 123 20.87 7.79 -8.85
CA PRO A 123 22.31 8.08 -8.81
C PRO A 123 22.73 9.25 -9.72
N GLY A 124 22.02 9.47 -10.85
CA GLY A 124 22.28 10.58 -11.78
C GLY A 124 21.66 11.93 -11.38
N ALA A 125 20.95 11.99 -10.25
CA ALA A 125 20.31 13.22 -9.81
C ALA A 125 21.32 14.24 -9.29
N ALA A 126 21.15 15.51 -9.65
CA ALA A 126 21.98 16.60 -9.15
C ALA A 126 21.79 16.74 -7.62
N LYS A 127 22.88 16.79 -6.86
CA LYS A 127 22.85 16.96 -5.41
C LYS A 127 23.15 18.40 -5.04
N ILE A 128 22.26 19.03 -4.26
CA ILE A 128 22.39 20.41 -3.80
C ILE A 128 22.33 20.42 -2.28
N GLU A 129 23.42 20.84 -1.64
CA GLU A 129 23.47 21.04 -0.19
C GLU A 129 22.81 22.36 0.19
N VAL A 130 21.87 22.31 1.14
CA VAL A 130 21.12 23.48 1.62
C VAL A 130 21.50 23.77 3.06
N GLY A 131 22.35 24.77 3.24
CA GLY A 131 22.73 25.30 4.55
C GLY A 131 21.55 25.98 5.25
N HIS A 132 21.49 25.89 6.58
CA HIS A 132 20.50 26.63 7.36
C HIS A 132 20.83 28.13 7.29
N PRO A 133 19.89 29.00 6.88
CA PRO A 133 20.20 30.39 6.55
C PRO A 133 20.66 31.21 7.77
N ALA A 134 20.12 30.90 8.95
CA ALA A 134 20.33 31.68 10.17
C ALA A 134 21.13 30.95 11.29
N LEU A 135 21.49 29.68 11.10
CA LEU A 135 22.18 28.89 12.14
C LEU A 135 23.32 28.10 11.52
N LYS A 136 24.43 28.03 12.24
CA LYS A 136 25.63 27.26 11.91
C LYS A 136 26.04 26.39 13.10
N HIS A 137 26.89 25.40 12.84
CA HIS A 137 27.49 24.60 13.89
C HIS A 137 28.18 25.49 14.94
N GLY A 138 27.92 25.22 16.22
CA GLY A 138 28.52 25.94 17.34
C GLY A 138 27.70 27.14 17.83
N ASP A 139 26.69 27.56 17.08
CA ASP A 139 25.79 28.65 17.48
C ASP A 139 24.97 28.31 18.73
N ARG A 140 24.50 29.35 19.43
CA ARG A 140 23.56 29.17 20.54
C ARG A 140 22.20 28.74 20.01
N CYS A 141 21.61 27.76 20.68
CA CYS A 141 20.27 27.27 20.36
C CYS A 141 19.23 28.39 20.57
N PRO A 142 18.38 28.70 19.57
CA PRO A 142 17.36 29.73 19.69
C PRO A 142 16.20 29.34 20.62
N GLY A 143 15.97 28.04 20.88
CA GLY A 143 14.91 27.59 21.78
C GLY A 143 15.29 27.69 23.26
N CYS A 144 16.49 27.22 23.64
CA CYS A 144 16.92 27.20 25.06
C CYS A 144 17.97 28.25 25.42
N CYS A 145 18.54 28.98 24.45
CA CYS A 145 19.55 30.04 24.62
C CYS A 145 20.89 29.63 25.31
N HIS A 146 20.98 28.41 25.84
CA HIS A 146 22.11 27.91 26.63
C HIS A 146 22.92 26.85 25.90
N GLY A 147 22.27 25.94 25.17
CA GLY A 147 22.93 24.86 24.46
C GLY A 147 23.58 25.31 23.15
N LYS A 148 24.62 24.60 22.73
CA LYS A 148 25.22 24.74 21.39
C LYS A 148 24.56 23.77 20.41
N VAL A 149 24.44 24.19 19.15
CA VAL A 149 23.91 23.35 18.07
C VAL A 149 25.01 22.60 17.33
N TYR A 150 24.72 21.35 16.96
CA TYR A 150 25.63 20.44 16.28
C TYR A 150 24.97 19.84 15.04
N PRO A 151 25.74 19.54 13.98
CA PRO A 151 25.20 18.91 12.78
C PRO A 151 24.64 17.52 13.07
N LEU A 152 23.54 17.21 12.41
CA LEU A 152 22.91 15.89 12.34
C LEU A 152 22.88 15.45 10.86
N GLU A 153 22.57 14.18 10.61
CA GLU A 153 22.30 13.69 9.26
C GLU A 153 21.28 14.58 8.54
N PRO A 154 21.60 15.09 7.33
CA PRO A 154 20.72 15.99 6.59
C PRO A 154 19.34 15.39 6.30
N ALA A 155 18.32 16.26 6.22
CA ALA A 155 17.04 15.88 5.65
C ALA A 155 17.17 15.85 4.13
N VAL A 156 17.00 14.67 3.53
CA VAL A 156 17.09 14.52 2.08
C VAL A 156 15.72 14.63 1.43
N GLN A 157 15.60 15.48 0.42
CA GLN A 157 14.37 15.70 -0.34
C GLN A 157 14.67 15.55 -1.84
N VAL A 158 13.98 14.63 -2.51
CA VAL A 158 14.07 14.48 -3.98
C VAL A 158 12.97 15.28 -4.64
N ARG A 159 13.32 16.14 -5.59
CA ARG A 159 12.37 16.91 -6.42
C ARG A 159 12.55 16.55 -7.89
N PHE A 160 11.44 16.30 -8.57
CA PHE A 160 11.40 16.17 -10.02
C PHE A 160 10.85 17.44 -10.64
N CYS A 161 11.52 17.96 -11.66
CA CYS A 161 11.05 19.11 -12.43
C CYS A 161 10.67 18.66 -13.84
N GLY A 162 9.61 19.27 -14.41
CA GLY A 162 9.17 19.03 -15.79
C GLY A 162 10.08 19.68 -16.81
N VAL A 163 11.30 19.15 -16.92
CA VAL A 163 12.21 19.37 -18.05
C VAL A 163 12.19 18.09 -18.90
N ALA A 164 12.37 18.18 -20.21
CA ALA A 164 12.49 16.98 -21.06
C ALA A 164 13.97 16.72 -21.37
N PRO A 165 14.53 15.54 -21.03
CA PRO A 165 13.97 14.47 -20.20
C PRO A 165 13.80 14.89 -18.72
N LEU A 166 12.91 14.22 -17.97
CA LEU A 166 12.69 14.56 -16.55
C LEU A 166 13.99 14.46 -15.77
N GLN A 167 14.30 15.54 -15.06
CA GLN A 167 15.47 15.61 -14.19
C GLN A 167 15.03 15.56 -12.74
N ALA A 168 15.79 14.80 -11.95
CA ALA A 168 15.68 14.75 -10.50
C ALA A 168 16.80 15.56 -9.86
N THR A 169 16.45 16.29 -8.81
CA THR A 169 17.39 17.02 -7.96
C THR A 169 17.20 16.57 -6.53
N VAL A 170 18.29 16.18 -5.87
CA VAL A 170 18.34 15.79 -4.47
C VAL A 170 18.82 16.98 -3.66
N TYR A 171 17.95 17.50 -2.81
CA TYR A 171 18.27 18.56 -1.87
C TYR A 171 18.64 17.96 -0.52
N GLU A 172 19.86 18.20 -0.07
CA GLU A 172 20.36 17.78 1.23
C GLU A 172 20.25 18.97 2.20
N ARG A 173 19.15 19.02 2.94
CA ARG A 173 18.83 20.10 3.87
C ARG A 173 19.52 19.87 5.19
N SER A 174 20.44 20.76 5.56
CA SER A 174 21.17 20.66 6.81
C SER A 174 20.23 20.61 8.02
N ARG A 175 20.57 19.72 8.97
CA ARG A 175 19.87 19.57 10.25
C ARG A 175 20.84 19.84 11.38
N LEU A 176 20.42 20.67 12.32
CA LEU A 176 21.20 21.06 13.48
C LEU A 176 20.43 20.67 14.73
N ARG A 177 21.04 19.92 15.64
CA ARG A 177 20.45 19.51 16.91
C ARG A 177 21.15 20.23 18.06
N CYS A 178 20.37 20.80 18.98
CA CYS A 178 20.91 21.32 20.23
C CYS A 178 21.38 20.18 21.16
N ALA A 179 22.59 20.29 21.71
CA ALA A 179 23.10 19.29 22.66
C ALA A 179 22.41 19.32 24.03
N LEU A 180 21.79 20.45 24.42
CA LEU A 180 21.17 20.62 25.73
C LEU A 180 19.68 20.25 25.73
N CYS A 181 18.86 20.93 24.92
CA CYS A 181 17.41 20.70 24.87
C CYS A 181 16.99 19.64 23.83
N GLY A 182 17.90 19.22 22.94
CA GLY A 182 17.61 18.21 21.93
C GLY A 182 16.81 18.70 20.71
N GLU A 183 16.40 19.96 20.67
CA GLU A 183 15.63 20.55 19.57
C GLU A 183 16.39 20.49 18.23
N VAL A 184 15.68 20.19 17.13
CA VAL A 184 16.26 20.02 15.80
C VAL A 184 15.77 21.11 14.85
N PHE A 185 16.71 21.90 14.35
CA PHE A 185 16.49 22.94 13.35
C PHE A 185 16.84 22.38 11.98
N THR A 186 15.86 22.34 11.09
CA THR A 186 16.05 21.85 9.71
C THR A 186 16.03 23.05 8.77
N ALA A 187 17.01 23.15 7.89
CA ALA A 187 17.03 24.20 6.87
C ALA A 187 15.72 24.17 6.07
N PRO A 188 15.09 25.33 5.75
CA PRO A 188 13.90 25.37 4.91
C PRO A 188 14.21 24.90 3.49
N SER A 189 13.17 24.57 2.71
CA SER A 189 13.34 24.35 1.28
C SER A 189 13.82 25.63 0.60
N LEU A 190 14.55 25.51 -0.51
CA LEU A 190 14.95 26.67 -1.30
C LEU A 190 13.71 27.38 -1.86
N PRO A 191 13.73 28.73 -1.98
CA PRO A 191 12.62 29.47 -2.56
C PRO A 191 12.37 29.01 -4.00
N GLY A 192 11.11 28.69 -4.32
CA GLY A 192 10.70 28.14 -5.62
C GLY A 192 10.77 26.61 -5.70
N VAL A 193 11.39 25.93 -4.74
CA VAL A 193 11.40 24.46 -4.65
C VAL A 193 10.30 24.06 -3.66
N GLY A 194 9.16 23.64 -4.19
CA GLY A 194 8.04 23.12 -3.38
C GLY A 194 8.44 21.92 -2.52
N GLU A 195 7.64 21.61 -1.50
CA GLU A 195 7.90 20.50 -0.57
C GLU A 195 7.55 19.12 -1.15
N GLU A 196 6.73 19.09 -2.20
CA GLU A 196 6.29 17.85 -2.83
C GLU A 196 7.42 17.20 -3.65
N LYS A 197 7.32 15.87 -3.82
CA LYS A 197 8.30 15.11 -4.60
C LYS A 197 8.29 15.48 -6.09
N TYR A 198 7.11 15.73 -6.65
CA TYR A 198 6.94 16.06 -8.06
C TYR A 198 6.52 17.51 -8.22
N ASP A 199 7.08 18.17 -9.22
CA ASP A 199 6.57 19.45 -9.68
C ASP A 199 5.29 19.28 -10.50
N GLU A 200 4.43 20.30 -10.48
CA GLU A 200 3.16 20.32 -11.21
C GLU A 200 3.37 20.16 -12.73
N SER A 201 4.54 20.54 -13.24
CA SER A 201 4.92 20.38 -14.65
C SER A 201 5.27 18.94 -15.05
N VAL A 202 5.52 18.04 -14.10
CA VAL A 202 5.96 16.66 -14.39
C VAL A 202 4.92 15.87 -15.20
N PRO A 203 3.62 15.82 -14.84
CA PRO A 203 2.62 15.10 -15.63
C PRO A 203 2.52 15.62 -17.07
N ALA A 204 2.65 16.94 -17.28
CA ALA A 204 2.60 17.54 -18.60
C ALA A 204 3.78 17.08 -19.48
N VAL A 205 4.99 17.05 -18.94
CA VAL A 205 6.16 16.55 -19.68
C VAL A 205 6.07 15.05 -19.94
N VAL A 206 5.60 14.25 -18.97
CA VAL A 206 5.35 12.82 -19.17
C VAL A 206 4.35 12.60 -20.30
N GLY A 207 3.25 13.36 -20.29
CA GLY A 207 2.23 13.32 -21.34
C GLY A 207 2.78 13.72 -22.70
N LEU A 208 3.59 14.79 -22.77
CA LEU A 208 4.23 15.24 -24.00
C LEU A 208 5.21 14.19 -24.55
N MET A 209 6.03 13.57 -23.69
CA MET A 209 6.96 12.52 -24.12
C MET A 209 6.21 11.28 -24.59
N HIS A 210 5.21 10.83 -23.83
CA HIS A 210 4.50 9.59 -24.13
C HIS A 210 3.54 9.72 -25.31
N TYR A 211 2.66 10.72 -25.27
CA TYR A 211 1.61 10.92 -26.27
C TYR A 211 2.03 11.85 -27.41
N GLY A 212 2.87 12.85 -27.14
CA GLY A 212 3.33 13.80 -28.16
C GLY A 212 4.48 13.28 -29.01
N ALA A 213 5.51 12.74 -28.37
CA ALA A 213 6.69 12.17 -29.05
C ALA A 213 6.59 10.66 -29.29
N GLY A 214 5.53 10.01 -28.81
CA GLY A 214 5.31 8.56 -29.01
C GLY A 214 6.30 7.67 -28.26
N LEU A 215 6.97 8.17 -27.21
CA LEU A 215 7.96 7.41 -26.45
C LEU A 215 7.28 6.47 -25.45
N PRO A 216 7.47 5.14 -25.55
CA PRO A 216 7.00 4.21 -24.53
C PRO A 216 7.65 4.47 -23.16
N PHE A 217 6.94 4.20 -22.06
CA PHE A 217 7.44 4.49 -20.70
C PHE A 217 8.79 3.83 -20.37
N ASN A 218 9.03 2.61 -20.85
CA ASN A 218 10.31 1.92 -20.67
C ASN A 218 11.47 2.60 -21.41
N GLN A 219 11.20 3.35 -22.49
CA GLN A 219 12.22 4.13 -23.19
C GLN A 219 12.49 5.45 -22.46
N ILE A 220 11.44 6.09 -21.94
CA ILE A 220 11.55 7.28 -21.08
C ILE A 220 12.38 6.94 -19.82
N GLU A 221 12.11 5.80 -19.17
CA GLU A 221 12.87 5.31 -18.01
C GLU A 221 14.36 5.13 -18.33
N LYS A 222 14.70 4.54 -19.49
CA LYS A 222 16.10 4.37 -19.92
C LYS A 222 16.82 5.70 -20.16
N LEU A 223 16.11 6.71 -20.68
CA LEU A 223 16.68 8.04 -20.90
C LEU A 223 16.94 8.79 -19.58
N GLN A 224 16.19 8.47 -18.53
CA GLN A 224 16.29 9.09 -17.20
C GLN A 224 17.23 8.34 -16.24
N GLY A 225 17.64 7.11 -16.58
CA GLY A 225 18.46 6.25 -15.74
C GLY A 225 19.98 6.42 -15.89
N ASN A 226 20.44 7.44 -16.63
CA ASN A 226 21.86 7.73 -16.85
C ASN A 226 22.34 8.93 -16.02
#